data_AF-A0AB35IZ20-F1
#
_entry.id   AF-A0AB35IZ20-F1
#
_cell.length_a   1.000
_cell.length_b   1.000
_cell.length_c   1.000
_cell.angle_alpha   90.00
_cell.angle_beta   90.00
_cell.angle_gamma   90.00
#
_symmetry.space_group_name_H-M   'P 1'
#
loop_
_entity.id
_entity.type
_entity.pdbx_description
1 polymer ?
#
loop_
_entity_poly.entity_id
_entity_poly.type
_entity_poly.pdbx_seq_one_letter_code
_entity_poly.pdbx_strand_id
1 'polypeptide(L)'
;MTPGKLVLEIFGLYPNLNWFAWYVYFYIFCMLIMPFIYKSFRFHPIVNLGLLLVVPYLIELALYGVPNNDQITFVHELISCMVYFPCFLIGFWMADNKVIEKYKSSQWSKVFILNIVGITAVFAMRILIHEALGFLFDVFYAPLLICFFAGAFEALSKARFVNASFIILGKYSTGMWFFHAAFFSKYACDWFKPILLLVSWPPLMFVWLIFLSLLGAVFYQKVLDGLTAIPRLLKRSL
;
A
#
# COMPACT_ATOMS: atom_id res chain seq x y z
N MET A 1 -6.84 12.22 28.86
CA MET A 1 -7.17 11.40 27.68
C MET A 1 -8.45 10.63 27.99
N THR A 2 -9.50 10.74 27.17
CA THR A 2 -10.76 10.01 27.42
C THR A 2 -10.71 8.60 26.81
N PRO A 3 -11.43 7.61 27.36
CA PRO A 3 -11.45 6.24 26.80
C PRO A 3 -11.85 6.19 25.32
N GLY A 4 -12.79 7.06 24.89
CA GLY A 4 -13.17 7.17 23.49
C GLY A 4 -12.04 7.67 22.57
N LYS A 5 -11.21 8.61 23.04
CA LYS A 5 -10.02 9.06 22.31
C LYS A 5 -8.93 7.99 22.25
N LEU A 6 -8.78 7.21 23.32
CA LEU A 6 -7.85 6.07 23.36
C LEU A 6 -8.25 4.99 22.33
N VAL A 7 -9.55 4.67 22.22
CA VAL A 7 -10.06 3.74 21.20
C VAL A 7 -9.79 4.28 19.79
N LEU A 8 -10.10 5.55 19.53
CA LEU A 8 -9.85 6.17 18.22
C LEU A 8 -8.36 6.24 17.86
N GLU A 9 -7.48 6.45 18.85
CA GLU A 9 -6.02 6.43 18.65
C GLU A 9 -5.46 5.02 18.45
N ILE A 10 -5.91 4.02 19.22
CA ILE A 10 -5.48 2.62 19.10
C ILE A 10 -5.92 2.02 17.76
N PHE A 11 -7.11 2.37 17.29
CA PHE A 11 -7.61 1.93 15.98
C PHE A 11 -7.19 2.86 14.83
N GLY A 12 -6.36 3.89 15.06
CA GLY A 12 -5.85 4.75 13.99
C GLY A 12 -6.92 5.55 13.25
N LEU A 13 -8.06 5.82 13.90
CA LEU A 13 -9.19 6.60 13.37
C LEU A 13 -9.04 8.11 13.64
N TYR A 14 -7.92 8.53 14.23
CA TYR A 14 -7.60 9.93 14.48
C TYR A 14 -6.39 10.36 13.62
N PRO A 15 -6.53 11.38 12.76
CA PRO A 15 -5.48 11.78 11.81
C PRO A 15 -4.21 12.35 12.46
N ASN A 16 -4.21 12.61 13.78
CA ASN A 16 -3.01 13.07 14.49
C ASN A 16 -1.97 11.96 14.73
N LEU A 17 -2.32 10.68 14.56
CA LEU A 17 -1.43 9.57 14.93
C LEU A 17 -0.53 9.09 13.80
N ASN A 18 -0.31 9.87 12.74
CA ASN A 18 0.93 9.98 11.97
C ASN A 18 0.63 10.61 10.61
N TRP A 19 1.41 11.62 10.22
CA TRP A 19 1.52 12.13 8.84
C TRP A 19 1.72 11.01 7.79
N PHE A 20 2.14 9.81 8.24
CA PHE A 20 2.50 8.64 7.45
C PHE A 20 1.54 7.45 7.56
N ALA A 21 0.51 7.50 8.43
CA ALA A 21 -0.47 6.42 8.60
C ALA A 21 -1.87 6.80 8.09
N TRP A 22 -1.95 7.80 7.21
CA TRP A 22 -3.19 8.26 6.58
C TRP A 22 -3.96 7.13 5.88
N TYR A 23 -3.32 6.04 5.50
CA TYR A 23 -4.01 4.91 4.86
C TYR A 23 -4.62 3.92 5.87
N VAL A 24 -4.40 4.07 7.19
CA VAL A 24 -4.89 3.09 8.19
C VAL A 24 -6.41 3.13 8.33
N TYR A 25 -7.02 4.32 8.43
CA TYR A 25 -8.48 4.42 8.47
C TYR A 25 -9.11 3.89 7.18
N PHE A 26 -8.49 4.19 6.03
CA PHE A 26 -8.90 3.65 4.72
C PHE A 26 -8.79 2.12 4.69
N TYR A 27 -7.71 1.56 5.23
CA TYR A 27 -7.51 0.11 5.32
C TYR A 27 -8.57 -0.58 6.19
N ILE A 28 -8.92 0.01 7.33
CA ILE A 28 -10.01 -0.48 8.19
C ILE A 28 -11.34 -0.42 7.46
N PHE A 29 -11.62 0.70 6.79
CA PHE A 29 -12.81 0.86 5.95
C PHE A 29 -12.89 -0.25 4.87
N CYS A 30 -11.80 -0.51 4.15
CA CYS A 30 -11.73 -1.60 3.18
C CYS A 30 -12.02 -2.96 3.83
N MET A 31 -11.42 -3.28 4.97
CA MET A 31 -11.64 -4.55 5.66
C MET A 31 -13.10 -4.76 6.08
N LEU A 32 -13.79 -3.70 6.51
CA LEU A 32 -15.21 -3.77 6.89
C LEU A 32 -16.13 -3.97 5.69
N ILE A 33 -15.84 -3.34 4.55
CA ILE A 33 -16.69 -3.38 3.37
C ILE A 33 -16.45 -4.61 2.50
N MET A 34 -15.21 -5.13 2.49
CA MET A 34 -14.82 -6.24 1.62
C MET A 34 -15.70 -7.49 1.69
N PRO A 35 -16.16 -7.97 2.87
CA PRO A 35 -17.07 -9.11 2.95
C PRO A 35 -18.39 -8.91 2.20
N PHE A 36 -18.87 -7.66 2.11
CA PHE A 36 -20.08 -7.32 1.36
C PHE A 36 -19.81 -7.27 -0.14
N ILE A 37 -18.70 -6.65 -0.55
CA ILE A 37 -18.31 -6.58 -1.96
C ILE A 37 -18.04 -7.95 -2.55
N TYR A 38 -17.34 -8.82 -1.81
CA TYR A 38 -17.07 -10.19 -2.25
C TYR A 38 -18.35 -10.97 -2.57
N LYS A 39 -19.40 -10.80 -1.75
CA LYS A 39 -20.71 -11.44 -1.99
C LYS A 39 -21.41 -10.93 -3.26
N SER A 40 -21.12 -9.70 -3.67
CA SER A 40 -21.67 -9.03 -4.86
C SER A 40 -20.92 -9.36 -6.16
N PHE A 41 -19.74 -9.99 -6.08
CA PHE A 41 -18.93 -10.45 -7.22
C PHE A 41 -19.52 -11.70 -7.89
N ARG A 42 -20.73 -11.57 -8.44
CA ARG A 42 -21.44 -12.68 -9.12
C ARG A 42 -21.53 -12.51 -10.63
N PHE A 43 -21.19 -11.33 -11.15
CA PHE A 43 -21.32 -11.03 -12.57
C PHE A 43 -20.02 -11.32 -13.32
N HIS A 44 -20.09 -11.20 -14.65
CA HIS A 44 -18.92 -11.30 -15.52
C HIS A 44 -17.83 -10.28 -15.11
N PRO A 45 -16.53 -10.61 -15.18
CA PRO A 45 -15.45 -9.74 -14.69
C PRO A 45 -15.49 -8.30 -15.17
N ILE A 46 -15.86 -8.05 -16.44
CA ILE A 46 -15.98 -6.70 -17.00
C ILE A 46 -17.13 -5.92 -16.35
N VAL A 47 -18.24 -6.60 -16.06
CA VAL A 47 -19.40 -5.99 -15.39
C VAL A 47 -19.05 -5.68 -13.94
N ASN A 48 -18.38 -6.59 -13.24
CA ASN A 48 -17.87 -6.33 -11.89
C ASN A 48 -16.92 -5.12 -11.90
N LEU A 49 -15.98 -5.05 -12.86
CA LEU A 49 -15.06 -3.91 -12.98
C LEU A 49 -15.82 -2.59 -13.15
N GLY A 50 -16.80 -2.54 -14.05
CA GLY A 50 -17.63 -1.34 -14.25
C GLY A 50 -18.36 -0.93 -12.96
N LEU A 51 -18.98 -1.87 -12.27
CA LEU A 51 -19.67 -1.61 -11.00
C LEU A 51 -18.73 -1.10 -9.92
N LEU A 52 -17.53 -1.69 -9.80
CA LEU A 52 -16.54 -1.28 -8.81
C LEU A 52 -15.96 0.12 -9.05
N LEU A 53 -16.01 0.61 -10.29
CA LEU A 53 -15.55 1.96 -10.61
C LEU A 53 -16.65 3.00 -10.46
N VAL A 54 -17.86 2.69 -10.92
CA VAL A 54 -18.97 3.65 -10.95
C VAL A 54 -19.61 3.82 -9.58
N VAL A 55 -19.81 2.73 -8.83
CA VAL A 55 -20.55 2.78 -7.56
C VAL A 55 -19.86 3.66 -6.51
N PRO A 56 -18.55 3.55 -6.23
CA PRO A 56 -17.89 4.43 -5.27
C PRO A 56 -17.99 5.90 -5.65
N TYR A 57 -17.87 6.22 -6.95
CA TYR A 57 -17.99 7.58 -7.46
C TYR A 57 -19.41 8.15 -7.30
N LEU A 58 -20.44 7.34 -7.51
CA LEU A 58 -21.83 7.77 -7.24
C LEU A 58 -22.09 8.02 -5.75
N ILE A 59 -21.48 7.21 -4.87
CA ILE A 59 -21.57 7.39 -3.42
C ILE A 59 -20.83 8.68 -3.02
N GLU A 60 -19.63 8.91 -3.55
CA GLU A 60 -18.87 10.14 -3.34
C GLU A 60 -19.68 11.38 -3.74
N LEU A 61 -20.28 11.38 -4.94
CA LEU A 61 -21.11 12.49 -5.41
C LEU A 61 -22.33 12.72 -4.50
N ALA A 62 -22.96 11.65 -4.02
CA ALA A 62 -24.07 11.74 -3.08
C ALA A 62 -23.65 12.35 -1.72
N LEU A 63 -22.45 12.03 -1.25
CA LEU A 63 -21.89 12.59 -0.01
C LEU A 63 -21.54 14.07 -0.15
N TYR A 64 -21.06 14.51 -1.32
CA TYR A 64 -20.86 15.92 -1.61
C TYR A 64 -22.17 16.72 -1.61
N GLY A 65 -23.31 16.08 -1.88
CA GLY A 65 -24.64 16.69 -1.78
C GLY A 65 -25.12 16.99 -0.35
N VAL A 66 -24.42 16.52 0.69
CA VAL A 66 -24.78 16.77 2.10
C VAL A 66 -24.39 18.20 2.51
N PRO A 67 -25.33 19.02 3.01
CA PRO A 67 -25.00 20.36 3.50
C PRO A 67 -23.99 20.32 4.65
N ASN A 68 -22.98 21.20 4.63
CA ASN A 68 -21.91 21.25 5.62
C ASN A 68 -21.08 19.95 5.71
N ASN A 69 -20.94 19.21 4.61
CA ASN A 69 -20.11 18.00 4.51
C ASN A 69 -18.69 18.17 5.08
N ASP A 70 -18.06 19.34 4.88
CA ASP A 70 -16.71 19.66 5.37
C ASP A 70 -16.64 19.85 6.90
N GLN A 71 -17.78 20.13 7.54
CA GLN A 71 -17.86 20.32 8.99
C GLN A 71 -18.21 19.03 9.74
N ILE A 72 -18.80 18.06 9.06
CA ILE A 72 -19.15 16.76 9.63
C ILE A 72 -17.98 15.80 9.39
N THR A 73 -17.12 15.64 10.41
CA THR A 73 -15.91 14.81 10.33
C THR A 73 -16.16 13.44 9.68
N PHE A 74 -17.24 12.75 10.07
CA PHE A 74 -17.55 11.44 9.49
C PHE A 74 -17.81 11.48 7.97
N VAL A 75 -18.52 12.48 7.48
CA VAL A 75 -18.84 12.63 6.05
C VAL A 75 -17.57 12.95 5.27
N HIS A 76 -16.75 13.86 5.78
CA HIS A 76 -15.47 14.24 5.16
C HIS A 76 -14.48 13.06 5.05
N GLU A 77 -14.34 12.26 6.11
CA GLU A 77 -13.48 11.06 6.10
C GLU A 77 -14.03 9.97 5.18
N LEU A 78 -15.36 9.84 5.08
CA LEU A 78 -16.01 8.89 4.18
C LEU A 78 -15.83 9.29 2.71
N ILE A 79 -15.93 10.58 2.37
CA ILE A 79 -15.60 11.11 1.03
C ILE A 79 -14.16 10.73 0.68
N SER A 80 -13.22 11.00 1.59
CA SER A 80 -11.80 10.66 1.40
C SER A 80 -11.59 9.15 1.17
N CYS A 81 -12.33 8.29 1.88
CA CYS A 81 -12.32 6.85 1.61
C CYS A 81 -12.82 6.52 0.20
N MET A 82 -13.94 7.11 -0.23
CA MET A 82 -14.55 6.83 -1.54
C MET A 82 -13.66 7.25 -2.72
N VAL A 83 -12.92 8.35 -2.59
CA VAL A 83 -11.98 8.84 -3.60
C VAL A 83 -10.90 7.77 -3.93
N TYR A 84 -10.34 7.12 -2.91
CA TYR A 84 -9.29 6.11 -3.09
C TYR A 84 -9.83 4.68 -3.27
N PHE A 85 -11.09 4.44 -2.92
CA PHE A 85 -11.66 3.10 -2.93
C PHE A 85 -11.61 2.39 -4.29
N PRO A 86 -11.91 3.04 -5.43
CA PRO A 86 -11.78 2.44 -6.76
C PRO A 86 -10.39 1.82 -7.02
N CYS A 87 -9.32 2.46 -6.56
CA CYS A 87 -7.96 1.96 -6.72
C CYS A 87 -7.75 0.64 -5.96
N PHE A 88 -8.28 0.55 -4.73
CA PHE A 88 -8.26 -0.70 -3.98
C PHE A 88 -9.11 -1.79 -4.63
N LEU A 89 -10.30 -1.44 -5.14
CA LEU A 89 -11.20 -2.39 -5.79
C LEU A 89 -10.64 -2.95 -7.10
N ILE A 90 -9.91 -2.15 -7.88
CA ILE A 90 -9.19 -2.69 -9.03
C ILE A 90 -8.10 -3.65 -8.57
N GLY A 91 -7.34 -3.32 -7.52
CA GLY A 91 -6.34 -4.24 -6.97
C GLY A 91 -6.94 -5.60 -6.61
N PHE A 92 -8.12 -5.58 -5.96
CA PHE A 92 -8.88 -6.79 -5.66
C PHE A 92 -9.33 -7.52 -6.95
N TRP A 93 -9.91 -6.81 -7.92
CA TRP A 93 -10.33 -7.38 -9.20
C TRP A 93 -9.16 -8.01 -9.97
N MET A 94 -7.99 -7.37 -9.96
CA MET A 94 -6.78 -7.88 -10.60
C MET A 94 -6.32 -9.19 -9.98
N ALA A 95 -6.37 -9.29 -8.65
CA ALA A 95 -6.00 -10.50 -7.92
C ALA A 95 -6.99 -11.64 -8.21
N ASP A 96 -8.29 -11.39 -8.14
CA ASP A 96 -9.34 -12.37 -8.42
C ASP A 96 -9.24 -12.90 -9.86
N ASN A 97 -8.93 -12.02 -10.82
CA ASN A 97 -8.81 -12.36 -12.24
C ASN A 97 -7.41 -12.82 -12.67
N LYS A 98 -6.46 -12.95 -11.73
CA LYS A 98 -5.07 -13.35 -11.98
C LYS A 98 -4.40 -12.53 -13.09
N VAL A 99 -4.65 -11.22 -13.08
CA VAL A 99 -4.22 -10.31 -14.15
C VAL A 99 -2.70 -10.28 -14.25
N ILE A 100 -2.00 -10.28 -13.11
CA ILE A 100 -0.54 -10.24 -13.06
C ILE A 100 0.05 -11.53 -13.64
N GLU A 101 -0.51 -12.69 -13.31
CA GLU A 101 -0.08 -13.99 -13.83
C GLU A 101 -0.33 -14.09 -15.33
N LYS A 102 -1.49 -13.64 -15.81
CA LYS A 102 -1.79 -13.52 -17.24
C LYS A 102 -0.78 -12.61 -17.94
N TYR A 103 -0.47 -11.46 -17.35
CA TYR A 103 0.54 -10.55 -17.89
C TYR A 103 1.92 -11.20 -17.95
N LYS A 104 2.38 -11.85 -16.87
CA LYS A 104 3.65 -12.60 -16.82
C LYS A 104 3.74 -13.72 -17.85
N SER A 105 2.62 -14.34 -18.23
CA SER A 105 2.60 -15.35 -19.29
C SER A 105 2.80 -14.77 -20.70
N SER A 106 2.50 -13.48 -20.89
CA SER A 106 2.64 -12.79 -22.17
C SER A 106 4.12 -12.55 -22.54
N GLN A 107 4.42 -12.55 -23.84
CA GLN A 107 5.76 -12.22 -24.35
C GLN A 107 6.20 -10.80 -23.98
N TRP A 108 5.23 -9.89 -23.80
CA TRP A 108 5.48 -8.48 -23.49
C TRP A 108 6.16 -8.31 -22.13
N SER A 109 5.75 -9.11 -21.13
CA SER A 109 6.34 -9.06 -19.80
C SER A 109 7.81 -9.46 -19.77
N LYS A 110 8.27 -10.27 -20.74
CA LYS A 110 9.65 -10.78 -20.80
C LYS A 110 10.64 -9.76 -21.35
N VAL A 111 10.17 -8.71 -22.00
CA VAL A 111 11.03 -7.69 -22.62
C VAL A 111 11.30 -6.59 -21.59
N PHE A 112 12.47 -6.61 -20.96
CA PHE A 112 12.83 -5.66 -19.90
C PHE A 112 12.67 -4.19 -20.34
N ILE A 113 13.19 -3.83 -21.52
CA ILE A 113 13.14 -2.46 -22.05
C ILE A 113 11.69 -1.98 -22.20
N LEU A 114 10.80 -2.85 -22.70
CA LEU A 114 9.37 -2.53 -22.86
C LEU A 114 8.71 -2.20 -21.53
N ASN A 115 9.04 -2.95 -20.47
CA ASN A 115 8.52 -2.68 -19.13
C ASN A 115 9.05 -1.36 -18.56
N ILE A 116 10.34 -1.04 -18.76
CA ILE A 116 10.93 0.24 -18.32
C ILE A 116 10.31 1.43 -19.07
N VAL A 117 10.12 1.30 -20.38
CA VAL A 117 9.40 2.30 -21.19
C VAL A 117 7.96 2.44 -20.71
N GLY A 118 7.28 1.33 -20.43
CA GLY A 118 5.92 1.33 -19.86
C GLY A 118 5.83 2.05 -18.52
N ILE A 119 6.74 1.78 -17.58
CA ILE A 119 6.81 2.48 -16.29
C ILE A 119 7.00 3.98 -16.51
N THR A 120 7.95 4.36 -17.37
CA THR A 120 8.26 5.76 -17.67
C THR A 120 7.06 6.46 -18.31
N ALA A 121 6.40 5.80 -19.26
CA ALA A 121 5.21 6.31 -19.92
C ALA A 121 4.05 6.51 -18.93
N VAL A 122 3.81 5.56 -18.01
CA VAL A 122 2.75 5.73 -17.00
C VAL A 122 3.07 6.89 -16.06
N PHE A 123 4.32 7.05 -15.61
CA PHE A 123 4.69 8.22 -14.81
C PHE A 123 4.52 9.54 -15.57
N ALA A 124 4.95 9.59 -16.83
CA ALA A 124 4.76 10.77 -17.68
C ALA A 124 3.27 11.10 -17.85
N MET A 125 2.44 10.08 -18.15
CA MET A 125 0.99 10.25 -18.29
C MET A 125 0.35 10.72 -16.99
N ARG A 126 0.75 10.17 -15.83
CA ARG A 126 0.25 10.61 -14.53
C ARG A 126 0.59 12.07 -14.22
N ILE A 127 1.79 12.54 -14.64
CA ILE A 127 2.20 13.94 -14.47
C ILE A 127 1.38 14.86 -15.38
N LEU A 128 1.11 14.43 -16.62
CA LEU A 128 0.37 15.21 -17.60
C LEU A 128 -1.14 15.25 -17.30
N ILE A 129 -1.71 14.14 -16.83
CA ILE A 129 -3.14 13.95 -16.60
C ILE A 129 -3.31 13.20 -15.28
N HIS A 130 -3.40 13.94 -14.18
CA HIS A 130 -3.63 13.32 -12.86
C HIS A 130 -5.09 12.97 -12.63
N GLU A 131 -6.00 13.85 -13.04
CA GLU A 131 -7.44 13.76 -12.82
C GLU A 131 -8.21 14.36 -13.99
N ALA A 132 -9.46 13.93 -14.17
CA ALA A 132 -10.42 14.63 -15.03
C ALA A 132 -11.82 14.53 -14.42
N LEU A 133 -12.55 15.66 -14.38
CA LEU A 133 -13.91 15.73 -13.83
C LEU A 133 -14.03 15.18 -12.40
N GLY A 134 -12.99 15.37 -11.56
CA GLY A 134 -12.93 14.85 -10.20
C GLY A 134 -12.58 13.35 -10.09
N PHE A 135 -12.40 12.67 -11.22
CA PHE A 135 -12.01 11.26 -11.25
C PHE A 135 -10.48 11.11 -11.29
N LEU A 136 -9.91 10.46 -10.28
CA LEU A 136 -8.48 10.15 -10.22
C LEU A 136 -8.12 9.01 -11.18
N PHE A 137 -7.25 9.29 -12.15
CA PHE A 137 -6.78 8.27 -13.10
C PHE A 137 -5.78 7.28 -12.50
N ASP A 138 -5.38 7.49 -11.24
CA ASP A 138 -4.53 6.55 -10.49
C ASP A 138 -5.12 5.13 -10.43
N VAL A 139 -6.44 5.02 -10.56
CA VAL A 139 -7.16 3.75 -10.72
C VAL A 139 -6.70 2.94 -11.94
N PHE A 140 -6.26 3.57 -13.03
CA PHE A 140 -5.70 2.88 -14.20
C PHE A 140 -4.17 2.86 -14.18
N TYR A 141 -3.53 3.93 -13.70
CA TYR A 141 -2.08 4.01 -13.65
C TYR A 141 -1.46 2.99 -12.70
N ALA A 142 -2.04 2.79 -11.51
CA ALA A 142 -1.50 1.84 -10.55
C ALA A 142 -1.51 0.38 -11.07
N PRO A 143 -2.61 -0.15 -11.64
CA PRO A 143 -2.62 -1.47 -12.30
C PRO A 143 -1.57 -1.64 -13.39
N LEU A 144 -1.44 -0.63 -14.27
CA LEU A 144 -0.46 -0.66 -15.36
C LEU A 144 0.96 -0.67 -14.81
N LEU A 145 1.25 0.19 -13.83
CA LEU A 145 2.53 0.21 -13.13
C LEU A 145 2.84 -1.15 -12.49
N ILE A 146 1.88 -1.75 -11.78
CA ILE A 146 2.06 -3.06 -11.14
C ILE A 146 2.41 -4.12 -12.20
N CYS A 147 1.71 -4.14 -13.34
CA CYS A 147 2.02 -5.08 -14.42
C CYS A 147 3.44 -4.86 -14.97
N PHE A 148 3.81 -3.62 -15.33
CA PHE A 148 5.14 -3.34 -15.86
C PHE A 148 6.25 -3.60 -14.84
N PHE A 149 6.05 -3.26 -13.56
CA PHE A 149 6.98 -3.62 -12.50
C PHE A 149 7.10 -5.14 -12.36
N ALA A 150 5.99 -5.88 -12.41
CA ALA A 150 6.03 -7.34 -12.34
C ALA A 150 6.84 -7.94 -13.50
N GLY A 151 6.70 -7.42 -14.73
CA GLY A 151 7.50 -7.85 -15.88
C GLY A 151 8.97 -7.46 -15.76
N ALA A 152 9.26 -6.22 -15.33
CA ALA A 152 10.63 -5.77 -15.11
C ALA A 152 11.34 -6.62 -14.05
N PHE A 153 10.67 -6.92 -12.93
CA PHE A 153 11.22 -7.75 -11.88
C PHE A 153 11.37 -9.22 -12.28
N GLU A 154 10.48 -9.76 -13.11
CA GLU A 154 10.61 -11.10 -13.68
C GLU A 154 11.86 -11.21 -14.58
N ALA A 155 12.15 -10.18 -15.36
CA ALA A 155 13.36 -10.14 -16.18
C ALA A 155 14.63 -10.04 -15.30
N LEU A 156 14.59 -9.23 -14.24
CA LEU A 156 15.71 -9.01 -13.32
C LEU A 156 15.96 -10.18 -12.36
N SER A 157 14.92 -10.92 -11.96
CA SER A 157 15.03 -12.06 -11.03
C SER A 157 15.81 -13.24 -11.61
N LYS A 158 16.08 -13.26 -12.92
CA LYS A 158 17.01 -14.21 -13.54
C LYS A 158 18.43 -14.09 -12.99
N ALA A 159 18.82 -12.90 -12.54
CA ALA A 159 20.10 -12.69 -11.88
C ALA A 159 20.04 -13.19 -10.43
N ARG A 160 20.91 -14.15 -10.07
CA ARG A 160 20.94 -14.80 -8.75
C ARG A 160 20.99 -13.80 -7.59
N PHE A 161 21.82 -12.76 -7.70
CA PHE A 161 21.97 -11.73 -6.67
C PHE A 161 20.69 -10.92 -6.48
N VAL A 162 20.05 -10.53 -7.58
CA VAL A 162 18.81 -9.73 -7.53
C VAL A 162 17.67 -10.54 -6.93
N ASN A 163 17.55 -11.81 -7.31
CA ASN A 163 16.55 -12.70 -6.73
C ASN A 163 16.76 -12.90 -5.22
N ALA A 164 18.01 -13.11 -4.79
CA ALA A 164 18.32 -13.22 -3.36
C ALA A 164 17.90 -11.96 -2.58
N SER A 165 18.17 -10.77 -3.12
CA SER A 165 17.73 -9.51 -2.52
C SER A 165 16.22 -9.40 -2.44
N PHE A 166 15.48 -9.76 -3.49
CA PHE A 166 14.01 -9.76 -3.46
C PHE A 166 13.42 -10.76 -2.46
N ILE A 167 14.02 -11.93 -2.33
CA ILE A 167 13.61 -12.91 -1.32
C ILE A 167 13.82 -12.35 0.10
N ILE A 168 14.94 -11.68 0.36
CA ILE A 168 15.21 -11.06 1.67
C ILE A 168 14.21 -9.93 1.94
N LEU A 169 14.02 -9.02 0.98
CA LEU A 169 13.06 -7.92 1.11
C LEU A 169 11.63 -8.45 1.33
N GLY A 170 11.23 -9.48 0.59
CA GLY A 170 9.94 -10.15 0.77
C GLY A 170 9.79 -10.78 2.15
N LYS A 171 10.82 -11.48 2.63
CA LYS A 171 10.81 -12.13 3.96
C LYS A 171 10.60 -11.14 5.10
N TYR A 172 11.20 -9.95 5.03
CA TYR A 172 11.13 -8.94 6.09
C TYR A 172 10.15 -7.79 5.80
N SER A 173 9.41 -7.85 4.70
CA SER A 173 8.50 -6.79 4.22
C SER A 173 7.59 -6.22 5.32
N THR A 174 6.88 -7.06 6.05
CA THR A 174 5.96 -6.60 7.12
C THR A 174 6.71 -5.86 8.23
N GLY A 175 7.89 -6.35 8.63
CA GLY A 175 8.73 -5.67 9.60
C GLY A 175 9.27 -4.34 9.07
N MET A 176 9.63 -4.27 7.78
CA MET A 176 10.07 -3.03 7.15
C MET A 176 8.96 -1.97 7.15
N TRP A 177 7.73 -2.34 6.85
CA TRP A 177 6.57 -1.45 6.95
C TRP A 177 6.35 -0.95 8.38
N PHE A 178 6.50 -1.83 9.37
CA PHE A 178 6.43 -1.45 10.78
C PHE A 178 7.51 -0.42 11.15
N PHE A 179 8.78 -0.67 10.79
CA PHE A 179 9.86 0.26 11.10
C PHE A 179 9.74 1.57 10.33
N HIS A 180 9.31 1.53 9.07
CA HIS A 180 8.97 2.74 8.32
C HIS A 180 7.92 3.58 9.07
N ALA A 181 6.82 2.98 9.50
CA ALA A 181 5.79 3.68 10.28
C ALA A 181 6.32 4.18 11.64
N ALA A 182 7.14 3.39 12.32
CA ALA A 182 7.74 3.75 13.60
C ALA A 182 8.70 4.95 13.46
N PHE A 183 9.57 4.95 12.46
CA PHE A 183 10.54 6.01 12.18
C PHE A 183 9.89 7.35 11.93
N PHE A 184 8.73 7.36 11.28
CA PHE A 184 7.98 8.56 11.01
C PHE A 184 6.84 8.82 11.99
N SER A 185 6.85 8.13 13.12
CA SER A 185 5.89 8.40 14.19
C SER A 185 6.15 9.75 14.83
N LYS A 186 5.10 10.38 15.37
CA LYS A 186 5.20 11.68 16.05
C LYS A 186 6.37 11.78 17.06
N TYR A 187 6.68 10.68 17.75
CA TYR A 187 7.69 10.66 18.80
C TYR A 187 9.10 10.28 18.31
N ALA A 188 9.21 9.54 17.21
CA ALA A 188 10.51 9.11 16.68
C ALA A 188 11.00 9.92 15.48
N CYS A 189 10.10 10.63 14.79
CA CYS A 189 10.39 11.37 13.56
C CYS A 189 11.51 12.40 13.78
N ASP A 190 11.46 13.17 14.86
CA ASP A 190 12.47 14.20 15.13
C ASP A 190 13.86 13.62 15.37
N TRP A 191 13.94 12.42 15.94
CA TRP A 191 15.20 11.72 16.16
C TRP A 191 15.71 10.99 14.91
N PHE A 192 14.79 10.44 14.10
CA PHE A 192 15.13 9.69 12.90
C PHE A 192 15.44 10.58 11.69
N LYS A 193 14.77 11.73 11.56
CA LYS A 193 14.91 12.65 10.43
C LYS A 193 16.37 13.06 10.15
N PRO A 194 17.21 13.40 11.16
CA PRO A 194 18.64 13.66 10.93
C PRO A 194 19.38 12.46 10.30
N ILE A 195 19.05 11.23 10.69
CA ILE A 195 19.68 10.00 10.17
C ILE A 195 19.26 9.76 8.71
N LEU A 196 18.00 10.01 8.39
CA LEU A 196 17.50 9.90 7.02
C LEU A 196 18.13 10.95 6.10
N LEU A 197 18.26 12.19 6.58
CA LEU A 197 18.79 13.34 5.84
C LEU A 197 20.32 13.33 5.67
N LEU A 198 21.03 12.33 6.23
CA LEU A 198 22.43 12.05 5.87
C LEU A 198 22.58 11.85 4.36
N VAL A 199 21.53 11.37 3.70
CA VAL A 199 21.44 11.23 2.26
C VAL A 199 20.46 12.28 1.72
N SER A 200 20.98 13.36 1.14
CA SER A 200 20.17 14.49 0.68
C SER A 200 19.50 14.27 -0.67
N TRP A 201 20.03 13.38 -1.52
CA TRP A 201 19.46 13.13 -2.85
C TRP A 201 18.22 12.23 -2.74
N PRO A 202 17.02 12.67 -3.18
CA PRO A 202 15.77 11.97 -2.89
C PRO A 202 15.70 10.49 -3.31
N PRO A 203 16.18 10.08 -4.51
CA PRO A 203 16.21 8.67 -4.89
C PRO A 203 17.08 7.81 -3.96
N LEU A 204 18.26 8.31 -3.56
CA LEU A 204 19.11 7.59 -2.62
C LEU A 204 18.56 7.64 -1.20
N MET A 205 17.88 8.71 -0.81
CA MET A 205 17.19 8.80 0.49
C MET A 205 16.10 7.72 0.59
N PHE A 206 15.37 7.44 -0.50
CA PHE A 206 14.42 6.33 -0.56
C PHE A 206 15.09 4.96 -0.39
N VAL A 207 16.19 4.71 -1.13
CA VAL A 207 16.97 3.47 -0.98
C VAL A 207 17.54 3.33 0.43
N TRP A 208 17.99 4.44 1.01
CA TRP A 208 18.51 4.51 2.38
C TRP A 208 17.44 4.18 3.42
N LEU A 209 16.24 4.73 3.25
CA LEU A 209 15.09 4.41 4.10
C LEU A 209 14.71 2.92 4.03
N ILE A 210 14.69 2.34 2.83
CA ILE A 210 14.44 0.89 2.63
C ILE A 210 15.50 0.08 3.40
N PHE A 211 16.77 0.46 3.26
CA PHE A 211 17.86 -0.23 3.94
C PHE A 211 17.76 -0.15 5.46
N LEU A 212 17.52 1.04 6.02
CA LEU A 212 17.33 1.24 7.46
C LEU A 212 16.12 0.44 7.99
N SER A 213 15.03 0.43 7.25
CA SER A 213 13.82 -0.32 7.61
C SER A 213 14.08 -1.83 7.59
N LEU A 214 14.85 -2.32 6.62
CA LEU A 214 15.28 -3.71 6.53
C LEU A 214 16.18 -4.10 7.71
N LEU A 215 17.15 -3.25 8.06
CA LEU A 215 18.02 -3.49 9.22
C LEU A 215 17.21 -3.59 10.52
N GLY A 216 16.28 -2.66 10.75
CA GLY A 216 15.37 -2.72 11.89
C GLY A 216 14.58 -4.03 11.92
N ALA A 217 13.97 -4.40 10.79
CA ALA A 217 13.18 -5.62 10.67
C ALA A 217 13.99 -6.89 10.96
N VAL A 218 15.21 -6.99 10.43
CA VAL A 218 16.12 -8.12 10.66
C VAL A 218 16.54 -8.20 12.13
N PHE A 219 16.89 -7.07 12.74
CA PHE A 219 17.28 -7.01 14.14
C PHE A 219 16.13 -7.45 15.05
N TYR A 220 14.93 -6.88 14.84
CA TYR A 220 13.74 -7.23 15.60
C TYR A 220 13.40 -8.71 15.51
N GLN A 221 13.44 -9.30 14.31
CA GLN A 221 13.16 -10.72 14.13
C GLN A 221 14.16 -11.59 14.90
N LYS A 222 15.46 -11.27 14.86
CA LYS A 222 16.49 -12.01 15.61
C LYS A 222 16.26 -11.93 17.12
N VAL A 223 15.86 -10.76 17.64
CA VAL A 223 15.54 -10.59 19.06
C VAL A 223 14.33 -11.45 19.43
N LEU A 224 13.27 -11.43 18.62
CA LEU A 224 12.06 -12.23 18.86
C LEU A 224 12.36 -13.74 18.81
N ASP A 225 13.15 -14.20 17.85
CA ASP A 225 13.56 -15.60 17.72
C ASP A 225 14.40 -16.03 18.94
N GLY A 226 15.31 -15.17 19.41
CA GLY A 226 16.09 -15.41 20.62
C GLY A 226 15.22 -15.50 21.89
N LEU A 227 14.28 -14.57 22.05
CA LEU A 227 13.36 -14.54 23.18
C LEU A 227 12.41 -15.75 23.21
N THR A 228 11.99 -16.25 22.05
CA THR A 228 11.12 -17.43 21.95
C THR A 228 11.87 -18.76 22.10
N ALA A 229 13.19 -18.77 21.87
CA ALA A 229 14.05 -19.93 22.11
C ALA A 229 14.32 -20.19 23.61
N ILE A 230 14.40 -19.13 24.41
CA ILE A 230 14.68 -19.22 25.87
C ILE A 230 13.64 -20.09 26.62
N PRO A 231 12.32 -19.89 26.47
CA PRO A 231 11.32 -20.75 27.11
C PRO A 231 11.33 -22.20 26.61
N ARG A 232 11.69 -22.44 25.34
CA ARG A 232 11.75 -23.80 24.76
C ARG A 232 12.95 -24.57 25.26
N LEU A 233 14.07 -23.91 25.51
CA LEU A 233 15.24 -24.50 26.15
C LEU A 233 14.93 -24.85 27.61
N LEU A 234 14.28 -23.94 28.35
CA LEU A 234 13.84 -24.18 29.73
C LEU A 234 12.82 -25.32 29.85
N LYS A 235 11.92 -25.50 28.87
CA LYS A 235 10.96 -26.62 28.83
C LYS A 235 11.57 -27.97 28.41
N ARG A 236 12.76 -28.00 27.81
CA ARG A 236 13.46 -29.24 27.43
C ARG A 236 14.47 -29.69 28.50
N SER A 237 14.83 -28.80 29.43
CA SER A 237 15.72 -29.09 30.57
C SER A 237 14.99 -29.49 31.85
N LEU A 238 13.65 -29.52 31.82
CA LEU A 238 12.76 -30.08 32.85
C LEU A 238 12.15 -31.38 32.31
#